data_AF-A0A6M6BM46-F1
#
_entry.id   AF-A0A6M6BM46-F1
#
_cell.length_a   1.000
_cell.length_b   1.000
_cell.length_c   1.000
_cell.angle_alpha   90.00
_cell.angle_beta   90.00
_cell.angle_gamma   90.00
#
_symmetry.space_group_name_H-M   'P 1'
#
loop_
_entity.id
_entity.type
_entity.pdbx_description
1 polymer ?
#
loop_
_entity_poly.entity_id
_entity_poly.type
_entity_poly.pdbx_seq_one_letter_code
_entity_poly.pdbx_strand_id
1 'polypeptide(L)'
;MNLHNPTTDLPAANSLPTLAPAEAPGTPAQQAFRAAVAQVEGLRQRLQELKVEQAEARRRYWQQVGPAAEAVVKVRQRLFVPLEDALLLGFFSRAEEHQITAVIVGNARSLQDRFGEDAADILRKYAPRRRVDLEDDEETAPAVEATPQPDIDPTLPPHEQAAQAARARRKTKTQKAQEAAEKAARDEQQSLLSNTKTLYRQLARTHHPDLERDPAAQQQKTQLMQRITEAYEANDLYTLLQLLSESAPTSATDDTVLARYTQALHQQQTELKQQLNALKYGDNGFSGSTGKKREQEIRHLKRHLRAEAEYLEHIFHLIQEPTGLREVLKELAAEGHESI
;
A
#
# COMPACT_ATOMS: atom_id res chain seq x y z
N MET A 1 35.92 81.83 -1.87
CA MET A 1 36.42 81.09 -0.70
C MET A 1 36.30 79.61 -1.00
N ASN A 2 37.32 78.86 -0.59
CA ASN A 2 37.39 77.39 -0.44
C ASN A 2 37.43 76.58 -1.75
N LEU A 3 38.59 76.15 -2.26
CA LEU A 3 39.64 75.22 -1.75
C LEU A 3 39.44 73.79 -2.29
N HIS A 4 40.52 73.26 -2.87
CA HIS A 4 40.91 71.83 -2.96
C HIS A 4 40.35 70.92 -4.09
N ASN A 5 41.08 70.93 -5.20
CA ASN A 5 41.80 69.82 -5.88
C ASN A 5 41.82 68.43 -5.17
N PRO A 6 42.31 67.35 -5.82
CA PRO A 6 41.72 66.51 -6.86
C PRO A 6 41.72 65.00 -6.46
N THR A 7 41.42 64.11 -7.41
CA THR A 7 41.67 62.65 -7.44
C THR A 7 40.77 61.71 -6.63
N THR A 8 40.38 60.64 -7.34
CA THR A 8 39.94 59.31 -6.88
C THR A 8 38.42 59.13 -6.86
N ASP A 9 37.87 58.59 -7.96
CA ASP A 9 37.36 57.22 -7.82
C ASP A 9 37.34 56.46 -9.14
N LEU A 10 37.84 55.24 -9.01
CA LEU A 10 38.12 54.22 -10.01
C LEU A 10 36.83 53.48 -10.41
N PRO A 11 36.85 52.62 -11.46
CA PRO A 11 35.64 52.19 -12.16
C PRO A 11 34.75 51.29 -11.31
N ALA A 12 33.46 51.29 -11.68
CA ALA A 12 32.39 50.42 -11.20
C ALA A 12 32.92 49.11 -10.60
N ALA A 13 32.79 48.99 -9.27
CA ALA A 13 32.92 47.71 -8.60
C ALA A 13 31.88 46.77 -9.23
N ASN A 14 32.37 45.82 -10.02
CA ASN A 14 31.67 44.61 -10.37
C ASN A 14 31.05 44.06 -9.08
N SER A 15 29.74 44.22 -8.93
CA SER A 15 28.94 43.46 -7.99
C SER A 15 29.04 42.00 -8.43
N LEU A 16 30.02 41.29 -7.87
CA LEU A 16 30.13 39.86 -7.95
C LEU A 16 28.76 39.27 -7.59
N PRO A 17 28.24 38.30 -8.35
CA PRO A 17 27.03 37.61 -7.96
C PRO A 17 27.29 37.04 -6.56
N THR A 18 26.49 37.48 -5.59
CA THR A 18 26.45 36.87 -4.27
C THR A 18 26.01 35.44 -4.51
N LEU A 19 26.98 34.52 -4.60
CA LEU A 19 26.72 33.11 -4.48
C LEU A 19 26.02 32.97 -3.14
N ALA A 20 24.70 32.71 -3.18
CA ALA A 20 23.99 32.14 -2.06
C ALA A 20 24.89 31.03 -1.49
N PRO A 21 25.08 30.94 -0.16
CA PRO A 21 25.93 29.91 0.40
C PRO A 21 25.37 28.56 -0.07
N ALA A 22 26.11 27.91 -0.96
CA ALA A 22 25.86 26.53 -1.30
C ALA A 22 25.83 25.78 0.04
N GLU A 23 24.72 25.11 0.33
CA GLU A 23 24.57 24.27 1.52
C GLU A 23 25.88 23.52 1.76
N ALA A 24 26.46 23.70 2.96
CA ALA A 24 27.66 22.97 3.33
C ALA A 24 27.44 21.47 3.04
N PRO A 25 28.40 20.77 2.42
CA PRO A 25 28.24 19.34 2.18
C PRO A 25 28.07 18.69 3.54
N GLY A 26 26.85 18.18 3.80
CA GLY A 26 26.50 17.57 5.08
C GLY A 26 27.45 16.43 5.45
N THR A 27 27.36 15.94 6.69
CA THR A 27 28.17 14.78 7.14
C THR A 27 28.03 13.60 6.17
N PRO A 28 29.02 12.69 6.06
CA PRO A 28 28.90 11.52 5.19
C PRO A 28 27.62 10.70 5.47
N ALA A 29 27.15 10.67 6.72
CA ALA A 29 25.88 10.05 7.09
C ALA A 29 24.66 10.81 6.51
N GLN A 30 24.67 12.14 6.53
CA GLN A 30 23.63 12.96 5.90
C GLN A 30 23.60 12.80 4.38
N GLN A 31 24.76 12.72 3.72
CA GLN A 31 24.85 12.48 2.28
C GLN A 31 24.32 11.09 1.91
N ALA A 32 24.69 10.06 2.69
CA ALA A 32 24.19 8.70 2.49
C ALA A 32 22.66 8.62 2.65
N PHE A 33 22.12 9.29 3.68
CA PHE A 33 20.67 9.39 3.91
C PHE A 33 19.97 10.10 2.75
N ARG A 34 20.43 11.30 2.33
CA ARG A 34 19.86 12.03 1.19
C ARG A 34 19.87 11.20 -0.10
N ALA A 35 20.96 10.47 -0.36
CA ALA A 35 21.04 9.58 -1.52
C ALA A 35 20.05 8.41 -1.42
N ALA A 36 19.89 7.79 -0.24
CA ALA A 36 18.95 6.69 -0.04
C ALA A 36 17.49 7.14 -0.21
N VAL A 37 17.16 8.36 0.26
CA VAL A 37 15.86 9.02 0.06
C VAL A 37 15.57 9.18 -1.43
N ALA A 38 16.47 9.81 -2.20
CA ALA A 38 16.29 10.02 -3.64
C ALA A 38 16.13 8.70 -4.43
N GLN A 39 16.83 7.64 -4.01
CA GLN A 39 16.69 6.31 -4.63
C GLN A 39 15.31 5.68 -4.35
N VAL A 40 14.78 5.83 -3.14
CA VAL A 40 13.43 5.36 -2.80
C VAL A 40 12.38 6.11 -3.61
N GLU A 41 12.49 7.43 -3.72
CA GLU A 41 11.58 8.24 -4.56
C GLU A 41 11.61 7.78 -6.01
N GLY A 42 12.79 7.64 -6.60
CA GLY A 42 12.94 7.18 -7.98
C GLY A 42 12.31 5.79 -8.21
N LEU A 43 12.48 4.86 -7.27
CA LEU A 43 11.84 3.54 -7.34
C LEU A 43 10.32 3.61 -7.20
N ARG A 44 9.80 4.43 -6.29
CA ARG A 44 8.35 4.65 -6.11
C ARG A 44 7.73 5.24 -7.36
N GLN A 45 8.36 6.26 -7.94
CA GLN A 45 7.91 6.90 -9.17
C GLN A 45 7.91 5.89 -10.32
N ARG A 46 8.98 5.11 -10.47
CA ARG A 46 9.05 4.09 -11.52
C ARG A 46 7.99 3.00 -11.35
N LEU A 47 7.71 2.60 -10.12
CA LEU A 47 6.66 1.63 -9.81
C LEU A 47 5.27 2.19 -10.14
N GLN A 48 5.02 3.47 -9.85
CA GLN A 48 3.78 4.14 -10.20
C GLN A 48 3.60 4.26 -11.72
N GLU A 49 4.63 4.68 -12.44
CA GLU A 49 4.64 4.72 -13.91
C GLU A 49 4.29 3.36 -14.50
N LEU A 50 4.96 2.30 -14.05
CA LEU A 50 4.71 0.94 -14.53
C LEU A 50 3.28 0.46 -14.24
N LYS A 51 2.73 0.82 -13.06
CA LYS A 51 1.33 0.49 -12.72
C LYS A 51 0.36 1.20 -13.66
N VAL A 52 0.58 2.48 -13.96
CA VAL A 52 -0.23 3.25 -14.92
C VAL A 52 -0.12 2.64 -16.31
N GLU A 53 1.09 2.33 -16.79
CA GLU A 53 1.32 1.67 -18.07
C GLU A 53 0.57 0.33 -18.18
N GLN A 54 0.60 -0.50 -17.12
CA GLN A 54 -0.15 -1.76 -17.07
C GLN A 54 -1.66 -1.55 -17.07
N ALA A 55 -2.16 -0.58 -16.29
CA ALA A 55 -3.58 -0.25 -16.26
C ALA A 55 -4.08 0.22 -17.63
N GLU A 56 -3.33 1.09 -18.32
CA GLU A 56 -3.63 1.49 -19.69
C GLU A 56 -3.60 0.31 -20.66
N ALA A 57 -2.62 -0.58 -20.55
CA ALA A 57 -2.54 -1.77 -21.39
C ALA A 57 -3.76 -2.68 -21.18
N ARG A 58 -4.18 -2.90 -19.93
CA ARG A 58 -5.41 -3.65 -19.59
C ARG A 58 -6.65 -2.97 -20.16
N ARG A 59 -6.77 -1.65 -20.00
CA ARG A 59 -7.91 -0.89 -20.53
C ARG A 59 -7.99 -0.99 -22.06
N ARG A 60 -6.87 -0.82 -22.77
CA ARG A 60 -6.79 -1.01 -24.22
C ARG A 60 -7.15 -2.43 -24.63
N TYR A 61 -6.68 -3.44 -23.88
CA TYR A 61 -7.03 -4.84 -24.11
C TYR A 61 -8.55 -5.07 -24.00
N TRP A 62 -9.19 -4.61 -22.92
CA TRP A 62 -10.64 -4.81 -22.74
C TRP A 62 -11.49 -4.02 -23.74
N GLN A 63 -11.03 -2.84 -24.18
CA GLN A 63 -11.65 -2.11 -25.29
C GLN A 63 -11.63 -2.93 -26.60
N GLN A 64 -10.55 -3.68 -26.87
CA GLN A 64 -10.47 -4.57 -28.04
C GLN A 64 -11.32 -5.84 -27.89
N VAL A 65 -11.50 -6.35 -26.67
CA VAL A 65 -12.41 -7.49 -26.39
C VAL A 65 -13.86 -7.11 -26.72
N GLY A 66 -14.22 -5.83 -26.65
CA GLY A 66 -15.45 -5.27 -27.23
C GLY A 66 -16.49 -4.84 -26.19
N PRO A 67 -17.73 -4.54 -26.62
CA PRO A 67 -18.71 -3.78 -25.82
C PRO A 67 -19.19 -4.51 -24.56
N ALA A 68 -19.05 -5.84 -24.49
CA ALA A 68 -19.41 -6.61 -23.29
C ALA A 68 -18.53 -6.26 -22.08
N ALA A 69 -17.24 -5.97 -22.29
CA ALA A 69 -16.35 -5.57 -21.20
C ALA A 69 -16.72 -4.17 -20.68
N GLU A 70 -17.02 -3.24 -21.60
CA GLU A 70 -17.48 -1.89 -21.26
C GLU A 70 -18.81 -1.92 -20.50
N ALA A 71 -19.73 -2.83 -20.87
CA ALA A 71 -20.98 -3.03 -20.14
C ALA A 71 -20.71 -3.48 -18.69
N VAL A 72 -19.86 -4.48 -18.46
CA VAL A 72 -19.49 -4.92 -17.10
C VAL A 72 -18.91 -3.76 -16.29
N VAL A 73 -17.96 -3.01 -16.85
CA VAL A 73 -17.35 -1.86 -16.17
C VAL A 73 -18.40 -0.81 -15.79
N LYS A 74 -19.30 -0.46 -16.72
CA LYS A 74 -20.37 0.53 -16.45
C LYS A 74 -21.32 0.09 -15.34
N VAL A 75 -21.66 -1.20 -15.27
CA VAL A 75 -22.54 -1.72 -14.23
C VAL A 75 -21.82 -1.72 -12.89
N ARG A 76 -20.57 -2.22 -12.85
CA ARG A 76 -19.73 -2.20 -11.65
C ARG A 76 -19.55 -0.78 -11.10
N GLN A 77 -19.38 0.23 -11.94
CA GLN A 77 -19.35 1.63 -11.51
C GLN A 77 -20.68 2.10 -10.92
N ARG A 78 -21.82 1.69 -11.50
CA ARG A 78 -23.16 2.03 -11.00
C ARG A 78 -23.49 1.38 -9.65
N LEU A 79 -22.88 0.25 -9.30
CA LEU A 79 -23.08 -0.42 -8.01
C LEU A 79 -22.64 0.42 -6.81
N PHE A 80 -21.70 1.36 -6.96
CA PHE A 80 -21.21 2.14 -5.82
C PHE A 80 -22.30 2.99 -5.16
N VAL A 81 -23.12 3.69 -5.95
CA VAL A 81 -24.15 4.61 -5.43
C VAL A 81 -25.12 3.92 -4.45
N PRO A 82 -25.85 2.85 -4.83
CA PRO A 82 -26.78 2.19 -3.91
C PRO A 82 -26.08 1.55 -2.70
N LEU A 83 -24.83 1.08 -2.84
CA LEU A 83 -24.06 0.54 -1.72
C LEU A 83 -23.62 1.64 -0.74
N GLU A 84 -23.22 2.81 -1.23
CA GLU A 84 -22.89 3.96 -0.39
C GLU A 84 -24.13 4.53 0.30
N ASP A 85 -25.25 4.62 -0.42
CA ASP A 85 -26.53 5.07 0.14
C ASP A 85 -27.02 4.12 1.23
N ALA A 86 -26.86 2.80 1.05
CA ALA A 86 -27.22 1.80 2.05
C ALA A 86 -26.52 2.00 3.40
N LEU A 87 -25.25 2.44 3.40
CA LEU A 87 -24.50 2.74 4.62
C LEU A 87 -25.03 3.98 5.36
N LEU A 88 -25.84 4.82 4.71
CA LEU A 88 -26.43 6.03 5.31
C LEU A 88 -27.83 5.80 5.89
N LEU A 89 -28.51 4.71 5.51
CA LEU A 89 -29.91 4.46 5.85
C LEU A 89 -30.13 4.00 7.30
N GLY A 90 -29.08 3.56 8.01
CA GLY A 90 -29.20 3.00 9.37
C GLY A 90 -30.05 1.73 9.47
N PHE A 91 -30.36 1.09 8.33
CA PHE A 91 -31.20 -0.11 8.23
C PHE A 91 -30.43 -1.41 8.49
N PHE A 92 -29.11 -1.37 8.32
CA PHE A 92 -28.21 -2.52 8.40
C PHE A 92 -27.55 -2.61 9.78
N SER A 93 -27.29 -3.82 10.23
CA SER A 93 -26.47 -4.06 11.42
C SER A 93 -25.00 -3.75 11.13
N ARG A 94 -24.18 -3.53 12.17
CA ARG A 94 -22.73 -3.32 12.01
C ARG A 94 -22.04 -4.43 11.19
N ALA A 95 -22.47 -5.68 11.37
CA ALA A 95 -21.92 -6.80 10.60
C ALA A 95 -22.29 -6.70 9.10
N GLU A 96 -23.54 -6.32 8.79
CA GLU A 96 -23.99 -6.08 7.42
C GLU A 96 -23.30 -4.85 6.80
N GLU A 97 -23.10 -3.77 7.55
CA GLU A 97 -22.34 -2.58 7.10
C GLU A 97 -20.88 -2.93 6.76
N HIS A 98 -20.25 -3.80 7.56
CA HIS A 98 -18.92 -4.34 7.25
C HIS A 98 -18.92 -5.18 5.97
N GLN A 99 -19.95 -6.01 5.75
CA GLN A 99 -20.09 -6.77 4.52
C GLN A 99 -20.32 -5.86 3.30
N ILE A 100 -21.15 -4.81 3.42
CA ILE A 100 -21.34 -3.82 2.36
C ILE A 100 -20.02 -3.14 2.02
N THR A 101 -19.23 -2.77 3.03
CA THR A 101 -17.90 -2.18 2.85
C THR A 101 -16.95 -3.15 2.14
N ALA A 102 -16.96 -4.43 2.52
CA ALA A 102 -16.16 -5.46 1.85
C ALA A 102 -16.54 -5.61 0.38
N VAL A 103 -17.84 -5.60 0.05
CA VAL A 103 -18.35 -5.64 -1.32
C VAL A 103 -17.90 -4.41 -2.13
N ILE A 104 -17.96 -3.20 -1.54
CA ILE A 104 -17.46 -1.96 -2.18
C ILE A 104 -15.97 -2.10 -2.52
N VAL A 105 -15.16 -2.56 -1.56
CA VAL A 105 -13.71 -2.75 -1.75
C VAL A 105 -13.41 -3.81 -2.79
N GLY A 106 -14.12 -4.95 -2.76
CA GLY A 106 -13.97 -6.03 -3.73
C GLY A 106 -14.31 -5.57 -5.15
N ASN A 107 -15.40 -4.82 -5.33
CA ASN A 107 -15.79 -4.27 -6.61
C ASN A 107 -14.76 -3.24 -7.14
N ALA A 108 -14.24 -2.37 -6.27
CA ALA A 108 -13.19 -1.42 -6.62
C ALA A 108 -11.87 -2.12 -7.03
N ARG A 109 -11.46 -3.19 -6.32
CA ARG A 109 -10.31 -4.03 -6.71
C ARG A 109 -10.53 -4.71 -8.05
N SER A 110 -11.73 -5.24 -8.30
CA SER A 110 -12.07 -5.85 -9.60
C SER A 110 -11.93 -4.85 -10.75
N LEU A 111 -12.43 -3.62 -10.60
CA LEU A 111 -12.25 -2.54 -11.58
C LEU A 111 -10.78 -2.20 -11.83
N GLN A 112 -9.97 -2.07 -10.77
CA GLN A 112 -8.56 -1.72 -10.87
C GLN A 112 -7.69 -2.86 -11.44
N ASP A 113 -7.78 -4.05 -10.87
CA ASP A 113 -6.87 -5.14 -11.16
C ASP A 113 -7.23 -5.83 -12.48
N ARG A 114 -8.52 -6.07 -12.73
CA ARG A 114 -8.97 -6.77 -13.93
C ARG A 114 -9.09 -5.82 -15.11
N PHE A 115 -9.78 -4.69 -14.96
CA PHE A 115 -10.12 -3.80 -16.08
C PHE A 115 -9.15 -2.64 -16.29
N GLY A 116 -8.31 -2.30 -15.29
CA GLY A 116 -7.43 -1.13 -15.35
C GLY A 116 -8.18 0.20 -15.22
N GLU A 117 -9.36 0.17 -14.61
CA GLU A 117 -10.15 1.37 -14.31
C GLU A 117 -9.67 2.03 -13.02
N ASP A 118 -9.83 3.34 -12.94
CA ASP A 118 -9.45 4.09 -11.73
C ASP A 118 -10.55 3.96 -10.67
N ALA A 119 -10.18 3.38 -9.52
CA ALA A 119 -11.03 3.26 -8.35
C ALA A 119 -10.26 3.66 -7.06
N ALA A 120 -9.17 4.43 -7.21
CA ALA A 120 -8.29 4.78 -6.10
C ALA A 120 -9.02 5.56 -4.99
N ASP A 121 -9.94 6.44 -5.36
CA ASP A 121 -10.71 7.25 -4.41
C ASP A 121 -11.64 6.39 -3.53
N ILE A 122 -12.32 5.41 -4.13
CA ILE A 122 -13.19 4.46 -3.41
C ILE A 122 -12.36 3.60 -2.47
N LEU A 123 -11.22 3.07 -2.95
CA LEU A 123 -10.31 2.29 -2.12
C LEU A 123 -9.75 3.11 -0.96
N ARG A 124 -9.39 4.38 -1.17
CA ARG A 124 -8.92 5.27 -0.09
C ARG A 124 -9.99 5.52 0.98
N LYS A 125 -11.28 5.52 0.59
CA LYS A 125 -12.41 5.76 1.49
C LYS A 125 -12.82 4.52 2.27
N TYR A 126 -12.88 3.37 1.62
CA TYR A 126 -13.49 2.15 2.17
C TYR A 126 -12.53 1.00 2.44
N ALA A 127 -11.34 0.97 1.82
CA ALA A 127 -10.38 -0.07 2.12
C ALA A 127 -10.02 0.01 3.61
N PRO A 128 -9.89 -1.14 4.31
CA PRO A 128 -9.44 -1.16 5.68
C PRO A 128 -8.12 -0.40 5.76
N ARG A 129 -8.15 0.81 6.34
CA ARG A 129 -6.93 1.49 6.74
C ARG A 129 -6.31 0.58 7.77
N ARG A 130 -5.08 0.16 7.55
CA ARG A 130 -4.31 -0.56 8.54
C ARG A 130 -4.09 0.41 9.69
N ARG A 131 -5.04 0.49 10.63
CA ARG A 131 -4.83 1.18 11.90
C ARG A 131 -3.64 0.47 12.52
N VAL A 132 -2.52 1.17 12.62
CA VAL A 132 -1.50 0.77 13.57
C VAL A 132 -2.14 1.10 14.91
N ASP A 133 -2.72 0.08 15.54
CA ASP A 133 -3.54 0.24 16.73
C ASP A 133 -2.81 1.11 17.76
N LEU A 134 -3.30 2.33 17.91
CA LEU A 134 -3.04 3.16 19.07
C LEU A 134 -4.03 2.66 20.11
N GLU A 135 -3.52 1.87 21.05
CA GLU A 135 -4.21 1.42 22.27
C GLU A 135 -5.24 0.30 22.06
N ASP A 136 -4.76 -0.93 22.08
CA ASP A 136 -5.09 -1.89 23.14
C ASP A 136 -3.99 -2.98 23.13
N ASP A 137 -3.08 -2.93 24.12
CA ASP A 137 -2.41 -4.14 24.60
C ASP A 137 -3.50 -4.98 25.31
N GLU A 138 -4.45 -5.54 24.56
CA GLU A 138 -4.99 -6.82 24.97
C GLU A 138 -3.94 -7.86 24.60
N GLU A 139 -3.22 -8.26 25.64
CA GLU A 139 -2.43 -9.47 25.76
C GLU A 139 -3.25 -10.68 25.24
N THR A 140 -3.37 -10.87 23.93
CA THR A 140 -3.64 -12.18 23.37
C THR A 140 -2.38 -13.00 23.59
N ALA A 141 -2.33 -13.65 24.76
CA ALA A 141 -1.38 -14.70 25.07
C ALA A 141 -1.25 -15.63 23.86
N PRO A 142 -0.03 -15.97 23.42
CA PRO A 142 0.12 -16.92 22.32
C PRO A 142 -0.51 -18.24 22.76
N ALA A 143 -1.57 -18.65 22.06
CA ALA A 143 -2.08 -20.01 22.15
C ALA A 143 -0.90 -20.94 21.84
N VAL A 144 -0.48 -21.68 22.86
CA VAL A 144 0.56 -22.69 22.74
C VAL A 144 -0.07 -23.82 21.91
N GLU A 145 0.07 -23.75 20.59
CA GLU A 145 -0.26 -24.88 19.72
C GLU A 145 0.65 -26.03 20.10
N ALA A 146 0.06 -27.03 20.74
CA ALA A 146 0.70 -28.29 21.05
C ALA A 146 1.18 -28.94 19.74
N THR A 147 2.48 -29.10 19.59
CA THR A 147 3.10 -29.93 18.56
C THR A 147 2.40 -31.29 18.50
N PRO A 148 1.80 -31.71 17.37
CA PRO A 148 1.33 -33.07 17.22
C PRO A 148 2.56 -33.99 17.21
N GLN A 149 2.65 -34.90 18.18
CA GLN A 149 3.59 -36.01 18.08
C GLN A 149 3.11 -36.95 16.97
N PRO A 150 4.03 -37.49 16.14
CA PRO A 150 3.63 -38.38 15.06
C PRO A 150 3.11 -39.70 15.63
N ASP A 151 1.82 -39.97 15.45
CA ASP A 151 1.25 -41.31 15.63
C ASP A 151 1.87 -42.24 14.57
N ILE A 152 2.77 -43.11 15.01
CA ILE A 152 3.33 -44.19 14.19
C ILE A 152 2.43 -45.40 14.43
N ASP A 153 1.69 -45.84 13.42
CA ASP A 153 0.85 -47.03 13.50
C ASP A 153 1.75 -48.29 13.63
N PRO A 154 1.72 -49.00 14.78
CA PRO A 154 2.62 -50.12 15.04
C PRO A 154 2.28 -51.39 14.25
N THR A 155 1.23 -51.38 13.42
CA THR A 155 0.79 -52.56 12.64
C THR A 155 1.40 -52.70 11.24
N LEU A 156 2.21 -51.73 10.78
CA LEU A 156 2.76 -51.72 9.41
C LEU A 156 4.10 -52.49 9.28
N PRO A 157 4.45 -53.03 8.09
CA PRO A 157 5.75 -53.67 7.83
C PRO A 157 6.97 -52.72 8.01
N PRO A 158 8.16 -53.22 8.40
CA PRO A 158 9.34 -52.38 8.72
C PRO A 158 9.81 -51.41 7.61
N HIS A 159 9.57 -51.74 6.35
CA HIS A 159 9.97 -50.91 5.21
C HIS A 159 9.03 -49.72 4.99
N GLU A 160 7.74 -49.86 5.30
CA GLU A 160 6.76 -48.78 5.21
C GLU A 160 6.89 -47.80 6.38
N GLN A 161 7.23 -48.30 7.57
CA GLN A 161 7.54 -47.48 8.75
C GLN A 161 8.73 -46.54 8.49
N ALA A 162 9.79 -47.04 7.84
CA ALA A 162 10.96 -46.23 7.48
C ALA A 162 10.61 -45.13 6.45
N ALA A 163 9.73 -45.43 5.49
CA ALA A 163 9.26 -44.46 4.51
C ALA A 163 8.38 -43.36 5.12
N GLN A 164 7.49 -43.71 6.07
CA GLN A 164 6.68 -42.75 6.81
C GLN A 164 7.52 -41.87 7.73
N ALA A 165 8.51 -42.43 8.43
CA ALA A 165 9.44 -41.66 9.25
C ALA A 165 10.27 -40.67 8.42
N ALA A 166 10.71 -41.06 7.21
CA ALA A 166 11.42 -40.16 6.30
C ALA A 166 10.53 -39.02 5.78
N ARG A 167 9.25 -39.31 5.47
CA ARG A 167 8.25 -38.29 5.05
C ARG A 167 7.92 -37.34 6.19
N ALA A 168 7.73 -37.84 7.42
CA ALA A 168 7.49 -37.02 8.61
C ALA A 168 8.67 -36.09 8.90
N ARG A 169 9.92 -36.58 8.82
CA ARG A 169 11.13 -35.75 8.98
C ARG A 169 11.28 -34.67 7.92
N ARG A 170 10.86 -34.93 6.68
CA ARG A 170 10.85 -33.91 5.61
C ARG A 170 9.79 -32.85 5.88
N LYS A 171 8.58 -33.25 6.27
CA LYS A 171 7.47 -32.34 6.63
C LYS A 171 7.84 -31.42 7.80
N THR A 172 8.49 -31.96 8.84
CA THR A 172 8.93 -31.15 9.99
C THR A 172 10.08 -30.20 9.66
N LYS A 173 10.99 -30.59 8.74
CA LYS A 173 12.04 -29.69 8.26
C LYS A 173 11.47 -28.53 7.42
N THR A 174 10.48 -28.79 6.56
CA THR A 174 9.81 -27.74 5.78
C THR A 174 8.96 -26.84 6.67
N GLN A 175 8.25 -27.38 7.66
CA GLN A 175 7.50 -26.61 8.65
C GLN A 175 8.42 -25.71 9.48
N LYS A 176 9.55 -26.22 10.00
CA LYS A 176 10.52 -25.38 10.72
C LYS A 176 11.14 -24.28 9.86
N ALA A 177 11.33 -24.51 8.56
CA ALA A 177 11.82 -23.48 7.65
C ALA A 177 10.76 -22.41 7.37
N GLN A 178 9.48 -22.81 7.28
CA GLN A 178 8.35 -21.89 7.16
C GLN A 178 8.16 -21.07 8.44
N GLU A 179 8.15 -21.71 9.61
CA GLU A 179 8.07 -21.03 10.93
C GLU A 179 9.22 -20.04 11.13
N ALA A 180 10.45 -20.41 10.73
CA ALA A 180 11.60 -19.51 10.81
C ALA A 180 11.47 -18.31 9.86
N ALA A 181 10.96 -18.53 8.64
CA ALA A 181 10.71 -17.47 7.67
C ALA A 181 9.56 -16.55 8.12
N GLU A 182 8.48 -17.11 8.67
CA GLU A 182 7.37 -16.35 9.24
C GLU A 182 7.79 -15.56 10.47
N LYS A 183 8.61 -16.15 11.35
CA LYS A 183 9.15 -15.45 12.51
C LYS A 183 10.07 -14.31 12.08
N ALA A 184 10.98 -14.54 11.13
CA ALA A 184 11.84 -13.49 10.59
C ALA A 184 11.03 -12.35 9.94
N ALA A 185 9.99 -12.69 9.17
CA ALA A 185 9.09 -11.70 8.58
C ALA A 185 8.30 -10.91 9.63
N ARG A 186 7.84 -11.56 10.71
CA ARG A 186 7.16 -10.89 11.84
C ARG A 186 8.11 -9.97 12.60
N ASP A 187 9.33 -10.43 12.88
CA ASP A 187 10.36 -9.64 13.57
C ASP A 187 10.76 -8.41 12.73
N GLU A 188 10.93 -8.60 11.42
CA GLU A 188 11.21 -7.51 10.47
C GLU A 188 10.04 -6.50 10.43
N GLN A 189 8.80 -6.98 10.30
CA GLN A 189 7.61 -6.13 10.31
C GLN A 189 7.45 -5.37 11.64
N GLN A 190 7.69 -6.01 12.78
CA GLN A 190 7.68 -5.35 14.09
C GLN A 190 8.77 -4.29 14.20
N SER A 191 9.97 -4.56 13.67
CA SER A 191 11.05 -3.59 13.68
C SER A 191 10.70 -2.35 12.85
N LEU A 192 10.11 -2.53 11.67
CA LEU A 192 9.64 -1.45 10.80
C LEU A 192 8.54 -0.62 11.47
N LEU A 193 7.56 -1.27 12.10
CA LEU A 193 6.48 -0.61 12.85
C LEU A 193 7.01 0.14 14.08
N SER A 194 8.01 -0.42 14.77
CA SER A 194 8.65 0.24 15.91
C SER A 194 9.37 1.52 15.48
N ASN A 195 9.99 1.50 14.31
CA ASN A 195 10.66 2.66 13.72
C ASN A 195 9.64 3.72 13.27
N THR A 196 8.53 3.35 12.63
CA THR A 196 7.49 4.33 12.25
C THR A 196 6.79 4.94 13.46
N LYS A 197 6.49 4.16 14.52
CA LYS A 197 5.87 4.66 15.76
C LYS A 197 6.78 5.62 16.52
N THR A 198 8.08 5.31 16.61
CA THR A 198 9.05 6.19 17.27
C THR A 198 9.23 7.51 16.51
N LEU A 199 9.30 7.45 15.18
CA LEU A 199 9.34 8.62 14.29
C LEU A 199 8.08 9.48 14.39
N TYR A 200 6.90 8.85 14.33
CA TYR A 200 5.62 9.55 14.47
C TYR A 200 5.57 10.31 15.81
N ARG A 201 5.93 9.67 16.92
CA ARG A 201 5.95 10.32 18.24
C ARG A 201 6.94 11.49 18.31
N GLN A 202 8.09 11.38 17.65
CA GLN A 202 9.08 12.46 17.60
C GLN A 202 8.58 13.66 16.77
N LEU A 203 7.95 13.39 15.62
CA LEU A 203 7.35 14.41 14.77
C LEU A 203 6.16 15.10 15.45
N ALA A 204 5.25 14.31 16.03
CA ALA A 204 4.09 14.79 16.77
C ALA A 204 4.50 15.71 17.93
N ARG A 205 5.57 15.36 18.67
CA ARG A 205 6.08 16.20 19.77
C ARG A 205 6.65 17.54 19.29
N THR A 206 7.27 17.56 18.11
CA THR A 206 7.90 18.77 17.54
C THR A 206 6.88 19.71 16.91
N HIS A 207 5.83 19.16 16.29
CA HIS A 207 4.86 19.90 15.48
C HIS A 207 3.45 19.96 16.05
N HIS A 208 3.27 19.65 17.34
CA HIS A 208 1.95 19.69 17.96
C HIS A 208 1.35 21.11 17.91
N PRO A 209 0.12 21.29 17.39
CA PRO A 209 -0.50 22.61 17.24
C PRO A 209 -0.82 23.32 18.57
N ASP A 210 -0.92 22.60 19.70
CA ASP A 210 -1.15 23.20 21.03
C ASP A 210 0.03 24.03 21.57
N LEU A 211 1.22 23.89 21.00
CA LEU A 211 2.41 24.60 21.47
C LEU A 211 2.51 26.03 20.89
N GLU A 212 1.69 26.38 19.90
CA GLU A 212 1.74 27.68 19.22
C GLU A 212 0.62 28.63 19.67
N ARG A 213 1.01 29.88 19.93
CA ARG A 213 0.07 30.96 20.30
C ARG A 213 -0.36 31.82 19.11
N ASP A 214 0.33 31.73 17.97
CA ASP A 214 -0.01 32.46 16.76
C ASP A 214 -1.00 31.64 15.90
N PRO A 215 -2.20 32.17 15.59
CA PRO A 215 -3.21 31.45 14.81
C PRO A 215 -2.75 31.05 13.40
N ALA A 216 -1.89 31.85 12.75
CA ALA A 216 -1.39 31.51 11.41
C ALA A 216 -0.39 30.35 11.46
N ALA A 217 0.53 30.37 12.44
CA ALA A 217 1.47 29.28 12.68
C ALA A 217 0.76 27.98 13.13
N GLN A 218 -0.33 28.11 13.91
CA GLN A 218 -1.13 26.98 14.35
C GLN A 218 -1.81 26.25 13.17
N GLN A 219 -2.31 26.98 12.17
CA GLN A 219 -2.89 26.38 10.96
C GLN A 219 -1.84 25.61 10.15
N GLN A 220 -0.63 26.17 9.98
CA GLN A 220 0.46 25.49 9.29
C GLN A 220 0.88 24.20 10.02
N LYS A 221 0.99 24.25 11.36
CA LYS A 221 1.28 23.05 12.16
C LYS A 221 0.16 22.01 12.12
N THR A 222 -1.10 22.45 12.04
CA THR A 222 -2.25 21.54 11.90
C THR A 222 -2.19 20.77 10.57
N GLN A 223 -1.89 21.46 9.47
CA GLN A 223 -1.71 20.81 8.17
C GLN A 223 -0.52 19.84 8.15
N LEU A 224 0.59 20.24 8.80
CA LEU A 224 1.76 19.38 8.92
C LEU A 224 1.47 18.13 9.75
N MET A 225 0.76 18.28 10.87
CA MET A 225 0.33 17.18 11.72
C MET A 225 -0.59 16.21 10.99
N GLN A 226 -1.55 16.72 10.20
CA GLN A 226 -2.40 15.89 9.34
C GLN A 226 -1.55 15.05 8.35
N ARG A 227 -0.57 15.67 7.69
CA ARG A 227 0.38 14.96 6.81
C ARG A 227 1.18 13.88 7.56
N ILE A 228 1.64 14.17 8.77
CA ILE A 228 2.37 13.21 9.62
C ILE A 228 1.46 12.01 9.96
N THR A 229 0.21 12.27 10.34
CA THR A 229 -0.79 11.23 10.64
C THR A 229 -1.10 10.39 9.39
N GLU A 230 -1.31 11.01 8.24
CA GLU A 230 -1.55 10.30 6.97
C GLU A 230 -0.38 9.39 6.58
N ALA A 231 0.86 9.90 6.70
CA ALA A 231 2.07 9.11 6.42
C ALA A 231 2.21 7.93 7.40
N TYR A 232 1.89 8.13 8.67
CA TYR A 232 1.91 7.08 9.68
C TYR A 232 0.84 6.01 9.42
N GLU A 233 -0.40 6.41 9.12
CA GLU A 233 -1.50 5.49 8.77
C GLU A 233 -1.17 4.66 7.51
N ALA A 234 -0.48 5.27 6.53
CA ALA A 234 -0.03 4.59 5.33
C ALA A 234 1.19 3.67 5.54
N ASN A 235 1.74 3.61 6.76
CA ASN A 235 3.04 3.00 7.09
C ASN A 235 4.16 3.49 6.15
N ASP A 236 4.08 4.76 5.76
CA ASP A 236 5.00 5.40 4.81
C ASP A 236 6.21 5.96 5.56
N LEU A 237 7.12 5.03 5.92
CA LEU A 237 8.38 5.35 6.61
C LEU A 237 9.18 6.43 5.87
N TYR A 238 9.16 6.41 4.54
CA TYR A 238 9.83 7.39 3.70
C TYR A 238 9.31 8.81 3.99
N THR A 239 7.99 9.00 3.92
CA THR A 239 7.37 10.31 4.13
C THR A 239 7.59 10.83 5.56
N LEU A 240 7.55 9.94 6.56
CA LEU A 240 7.89 10.29 7.94
C LEU A 240 9.35 10.74 8.08
N LEU A 241 10.29 10.05 7.43
CA LEU A 241 11.71 10.41 7.45
C LEU A 241 11.99 11.71 6.70
N GLN A 242 11.30 11.94 5.59
CA GLN A 242 11.39 13.20 4.84
C GLN A 242 10.93 14.38 5.72
N LEU A 243 9.73 14.27 6.32
CA LEU A 243 9.20 15.30 7.22
C LEU A 243 10.11 15.56 8.44
N LEU A 244 10.79 14.53 8.93
CA LEU A 244 11.79 14.69 10.00
C LEU A 244 13.03 15.47 9.52
N SER A 245 13.49 15.21 8.30
CA SER A 245 14.65 15.90 7.73
C SER A 245 14.39 17.36 7.41
N GLU A 246 13.15 17.71 7.05
CA GLU A 246 12.72 19.09 6.80
C GLU A 246 12.54 19.90 8.11
N SER A 247 12.38 19.22 9.24
CA SER A 247 12.05 19.83 10.53
C SER A 247 13.19 19.88 11.55
N ALA A 248 14.15 18.96 11.49
CA ALA A 248 15.29 18.97 12.39
C ALA A 248 16.26 20.12 12.00
N PRO A 249 16.71 20.97 12.95
CA PRO A 249 17.83 21.86 12.68
C PRO A 249 19.04 21.00 12.29
N THR A 250 19.62 21.33 11.14
CA THR A 250 20.60 20.60 10.33
C THR A 250 21.93 20.24 11.03
N SER A 251 22.04 20.42 12.35
CA SER A 251 23.29 20.29 13.11
C SER A 251 23.29 19.24 14.21
N ALA A 252 22.18 18.54 14.51
CA ALA A 252 22.12 17.67 15.71
C ALA A 252 21.31 16.38 15.58
N THR A 253 21.19 15.78 14.38
CA THR A 253 20.81 14.37 14.31
C THR A 253 22.06 13.52 14.53
N ASP A 254 22.09 12.73 15.61
CA ASP A 254 23.17 11.77 15.85
C ASP A 254 23.41 10.93 14.58
N ASP A 255 24.65 10.89 14.09
CA ASP A 255 25.01 10.10 12.89
C ASP A 255 24.60 8.63 13.02
N THR A 256 24.46 8.13 14.26
CA THR A 256 23.96 6.78 14.57
C THR A 256 22.49 6.58 14.19
N VAL A 257 21.66 7.61 14.32
CA VAL A 257 20.24 7.62 13.99
C VAL A 257 20.07 7.70 12.47
N LEU A 258 20.86 8.55 11.79
CA LEU A 258 20.90 8.62 10.33
C LEU A 258 21.33 7.30 9.68
N ALA A 259 22.27 6.58 10.29
CA ALA A 259 22.68 5.26 9.82
C ALA A 259 21.53 4.23 9.89
N ARG A 260 20.76 4.21 10.99
CA ARG A 260 19.58 3.34 11.14
C ARG A 260 18.49 3.67 10.11
N TYR A 261 18.24 4.95 9.85
CA TYR A 261 17.27 5.37 8.84
C TYR A 261 17.72 5.00 7.43
N THR A 262 19.00 5.16 7.12
CA THR A 262 19.57 4.74 5.83
C THR A 262 19.42 3.22 5.63
N GLN A 263 19.63 2.43 6.69
CA GLN A 263 19.39 0.98 6.64
C GLN A 263 17.92 0.63 6.37
N ALA A 264 16.98 1.31 7.02
CA ALA A 264 15.55 1.08 6.80
C ALA A 264 15.12 1.49 5.38
N LEU A 265 15.65 2.59 4.84
CA LEU A 265 15.43 2.98 3.44
C LEU A 265 15.99 1.92 2.46
N HIS A 266 17.12 1.29 2.75
CA HIS A 266 17.64 0.21 1.92
C HIS A 266 16.76 -1.05 1.93
N GLN A 267 16.14 -1.38 3.06
CA GLN A 267 15.12 -2.44 3.12
C GLN A 267 13.94 -2.09 2.21
N GLN A 268 13.41 -0.87 2.32
CA GLN A 268 12.33 -0.39 1.46
C GLN A 268 12.71 -0.40 -0.04
N GLN A 269 13.95 -0.03 -0.39
CA GLN A 269 14.43 -0.14 -1.78
C GLN A 269 14.40 -1.60 -2.27
N THR A 270 14.74 -2.55 -1.40
CA THR A 270 14.72 -3.98 -1.74
C THR A 270 13.30 -4.46 -1.98
N GLU A 271 12.36 -4.10 -1.11
CA GLU A 271 10.94 -4.39 -1.27
C GLU A 271 10.38 -3.77 -2.56
N LEU A 272 10.65 -2.49 -2.83
CA LEU A 272 10.18 -1.81 -4.04
C LEU A 272 10.75 -2.45 -5.31
N LYS A 273 12.02 -2.88 -5.29
CA LYS A 273 12.63 -3.64 -6.40
C LYS A 273 11.96 -4.99 -6.59
N GLN A 274 11.63 -5.70 -5.50
CA GLN A 274 10.89 -6.95 -5.57
C GLN A 274 9.50 -6.75 -6.15
N GLN A 275 8.75 -5.73 -5.70
CA GLN A 275 7.44 -5.37 -6.26
C GLN A 275 7.53 -5.02 -7.75
N LEU A 276 8.56 -4.25 -8.14
CA LEU A 276 8.78 -3.88 -9.53
C LEU A 276 9.15 -5.10 -10.40
N ASN A 277 9.94 -6.04 -9.87
CA ASN A 277 10.24 -7.30 -10.54
C ASN A 277 8.99 -8.19 -10.64
N ALA A 278 8.19 -8.29 -9.58
CA ALA A 278 6.93 -9.01 -9.58
C ALA A 278 5.93 -8.40 -10.58
N LEU A 279 5.90 -7.08 -10.75
CA LEU A 279 5.05 -6.44 -11.75
C LEU A 279 5.58 -6.65 -13.18
N LYS A 280 6.90 -6.67 -13.40
CA LYS A 280 7.51 -6.87 -14.73
C LYS A 280 7.48 -8.32 -15.21
N TYR A 281 7.73 -9.27 -14.31
CA TYR A 281 7.90 -10.69 -14.61
C TYR A 281 6.80 -11.57 -14.02
N GLY A 282 5.86 -10.98 -13.29
CA GLY A 282 4.73 -11.70 -12.72
C GLY A 282 3.78 -12.22 -13.77
N ASP A 283 2.81 -12.98 -13.28
CA ASP A 283 1.86 -13.79 -14.04
C ASP A 283 0.81 -12.96 -14.79
N ASN A 284 1.21 -11.85 -15.40
CA ASN A 284 0.49 -11.21 -16.50
C ASN A 284 0.67 -12.08 -17.77
N GLY A 285 0.33 -13.36 -17.62
CA GLY A 285 0.45 -14.41 -18.61
C GLY A 285 -0.46 -14.14 -19.80
N PHE A 286 0.04 -13.36 -20.74
CA PHE A 286 -0.40 -13.46 -22.13
C PHE A 286 0.69 -14.16 -22.96
N SER A 287 0.96 -15.42 -22.59
CA SER A 287 1.89 -16.29 -23.30
C SER A 287 1.14 -17.14 -24.33
N GLY A 288 1.44 -16.90 -25.61
CA GLY A 288 1.76 -17.99 -26.52
C GLY A 288 0.67 -18.88 -27.10
N SER A 289 -0.65 -18.60 -26.98
CA SER A 289 -1.63 -19.44 -27.71
C SER A 289 -1.65 -19.11 -29.21
N THR A 290 -1.91 -20.11 -30.07
CA THR A 290 -2.00 -19.94 -31.53
C THR A 290 -3.28 -19.19 -31.93
N GLY A 291 -3.29 -18.53 -33.10
CA GLY A 291 -4.37 -17.60 -33.50
C GLY A 291 -5.80 -18.17 -33.41
N LYS A 292 -6.01 -19.46 -33.71
CA LYS A 292 -7.34 -20.10 -33.62
C LYS A 292 -7.78 -20.38 -32.17
N LYS A 293 -6.86 -20.72 -31.27
CA LYS A 293 -7.15 -20.92 -29.85
C LYS A 293 -7.47 -19.58 -29.17
N ARG A 294 -6.71 -18.52 -29.50
CA ARG A 294 -7.01 -17.15 -29.07
C ARG A 294 -8.41 -16.71 -29.46
N GLU A 295 -8.82 -16.98 -30.69
CA GLU A 295 -10.13 -16.55 -31.15
C GLU A 295 -11.27 -17.25 -30.39
N GLN A 296 -11.13 -18.55 -30.10
CA GLN A 296 -12.08 -19.29 -29.27
C GLN A 296 -12.09 -18.78 -27.83
N GLU A 297 -10.92 -18.59 -27.21
CA GLU A 297 -10.77 -18.01 -25.88
C GLU A 297 -11.46 -16.65 -25.79
N ILE A 298 -11.25 -15.77 -26.76
CA ILE A 298 -11.91 -14.46 -26.84
C ILE A 298 -13.43 -14.60 -26.96
N ARG A 299 -13.96 -15.54 -27.76
CA ARG A 299 -15.42 -15.74 -27.87
C ARG A 299 -16.03 -16.28 -26.57
N HIS A 300 -15.35 -17.20 -25.88
CA HIS A 300 -15.76 -17.66 -24.56
C HIS A 300 -15.74 -16.50 -23.56
N LEU A 301 -14.66 -15.72 -23.55
CA LEU A 301 -14.51 -14.55 -22.69
C LEU A 301 -15.62 -13.51 -22.92
N LYS A 302 -15.95 -13.19 -24.18
CA LYS A 302 -17.06 -12.27 -24.50
C LYS A 302 -18.42 -12.79 -24.01
N ARG A 303 -18.67 -14.10 -24.11
CA ARG A 303 -19.90 -14.71 -23.58
C ARG A 303 -19.97 -14.63 -22.06
N HIS A 304 -18.87 -14.94 -21.38
CA HIS A 304 -18.78 -14.81 -19.92
C HIS A 304 -18.98 -13.36 -19.47
N LEU A 305 -18.34 -12.40 -20.13
CA LEU A 305 -18.53 -10.97 -19.84
C LEU A 305 -19.99 -10.53 -20.03
N ARG A 306 -20.67 -11.04 -21.05
CA ARG A 306 -22.08 -10.71 -21.28
C ARG A 306 -22.97 -11.26 -20.16
N ALA A 307 -22.78 -12.53 -19.80
CA ALA A 307 -23.51 -13.14 -18.69
C ALA A 307 -23.21 -12.44 -17.36
N GLU A 308 -21.96 -12.04 -17.13
CA GLU A 308 -21.56 -11.24 -15.97
C GLU A 308 -22.25 -9.88 -15.95
N ALA A 309 -22.31 -9.17 -17.09
CA ALA A 309 -23.04 -7.90 -17.16
C ALA A 309 -24.53 -8.06 -16.85
N GLU A 310 -25.16 -9.11 -17.38
CA GLU A 310 -26.58 -9.41 -17.12
C GLU A 310 -26.82 -9.75 -15.63
N TYR A 311 -25.93 -10.54 -15.01
CA TYR A 311 -25.97 -10.85 -13.58
C TYR A 311 -25.78 -9.60 -12.71
N LEU A 312 -24.80 -8.76 -13.02
CA LEU A 312 -24.55 -7.53 -12.28
C LEU A 312 -25.69 -6.52 -12.44
N GLU A 313 -26.34 -6.43 -13.61
CA GLU A 313 -27.53 -5.61 -13.78
C GLU A 313 -28.68 -6.15 -12.92
N HIS A 314 -28.88 -7.47 -12.85
CA HIS A 314 -29.88 -8.06 -11.96
C HIS A 314 -29.62 -7.68 -10.49
N ILE A 315 -28.37 -7.83 -10.02
CA ILE A 315 -27.99 -7.41 -8.66
C ILE A 315 -28.21 -5.92 -8.47
N PHE A 316 -27.82 -5.09 -9.43
CA PHE A 316 -28.01 -3.64 -9.33
C PHE A 316 -29.47 -3.26 -9.08
N HIS A 317 -30.43 -3.98 -9.68
CA HIS A 317 -31.85 -3.77 -9.42
C HIS A 317 -32.28 -4.27 -8.03
N LEU A 318 -31.78 -5.42 -7.57
CA LEU A 318 -32.10 -5.96 -6.24
C LEU A 318 -31.60 -5.06 -5.10
N ILE A 319 -30.40 -4.49 -5.25
CA ILE A 319 -29.78 -3.68 -4.19
C ILE A 319 -30.32 -2.24 -4.11
N GLN A 320 -31.21 -1.83 -5.02
CA GLN A 320 -31.91 -0.53 -4.90
C GLN A 320 -32.80 -0.49 -3.65
N GLU A 321 -33.33 -1.65 -3.25
CA GLU A 321 -34.14 -1.77 -2.04
C GLU A 321 -33.30 -2.36 -0.89
N PRO A 322 -33.38 -1.80 0.33
CA PRO A 322 -32.59 -2.29 1.47
C PRO A 322 -32.83 -3.77 1.82
N THR A 323 -34.05 -4.26 1.58
CA THR A 323 -34.42 -5.66 1.76
C THR A 323 -33.72 -6.58 0.76
N GLY A 324 -33.67 -6.18 -0.52
CA GLY A 324 -32.98 -6.95 -1.56
C GLY A 324 -31.47 -6.96 -1.36
N LEU A 325 -30.86 -5.85 -0.92
CA LEU A 325 -29.45 -5.84 -0.54
C LEU A 325 -29.14 -6.82 0.60
N ARG A 326 -30.00 -6.90 1.64
CA ARG A 326 -29.83 -7.88 2.72
C ARG A 326 -29.88 -9.33 2.23
N GLU A 327 -30.73 -9.63 1.25
CA GLU A 327 -30.79 -10.97 0.64
C GLU A 327 -29.50 -11.30 -0.12
N VAL A 328 -29.01 -10.36 -0.94
CA VAL A 328 -27.73 -10.51 -1.65
C VAL A 328 -26.56 -10.72 -0.69
N LEU A 329 -26.49 -9.96 0.41
CA LEU A 329 -25.44 -10.14 1.43
C LEU A 329 -25.50 -11.52 2.11
N LYS A 330 -26.70 -12.05 2.34
CA LYS A 330 -26.88 -13.40 2.90
C LYS A 330 -26.42 -14.49 1.93
N GLU A 331 -26.75 -14.36 0.64
CA GLU A 331 -26.30 -15.28 -0.39
C GLU A 331 -24.77 -15.28 -0.50
N LEU A 332 -24.16 -14.10 -0.58
CA LEU A 332 -22.69 -13.96 -0.59
C LEU A 332 -22.03 -14.60 0.64
N ALA A 333 -22.60 -14.38 1.82
CA ALA A 333 -22.09 -14.98 3.06
C ALA A 333 -22.25 -16.51 3.08
N ALA A 334 -23.34 -17.04 2.51
CA ALA A 334 -23.57 -18.48 2.39
C ALA A 334 -22.59 -19.16 1.43
N GLU A 335 -22.21 -18.47 0.35
CA GLU A 335 -21.21 -18.94 -0.61
C GLU A 335 -19.76 -18.68 -0.18
N GLY A 336 -19.55 -17.92 0.90
CA GLY A 336 -18.22 -17.54 1.40
C GLY A 336 -17.51 -16.54 0.50
N HIS A 337 -18.27 -15.75 -0.27
CA HIS A 337 -17.74 -14.73 -1.18
C HIS A 337 -17.79 -13.35 -0.53
N GLU A 338 -16.67 -12.63 -0.55
CA GLU A 338 -16.56 -11.26 -0.02
C GLU A 338 -16.88 -10.18 -1.07
N SER A 339 -17.13 -10.58 -2.32
CA SER A 339 -17.37 -9.66 -3.45
C SER A 339 -18.23 -10.29 -4.54
N ILE A 340 -18.91 -9.43 -5.31
CA ILE A 340 -19.78 -9.77 -6.45
C ILE A 340 -19.01 -9.91 -7.78
#